data_AF-A0A497L071-F1
#
_entry.id   AF-A0A497L071-F1
#
_cell.length_a   1.000
_cell.length_b   1.000
_cell.length_c   1.000
_cell.angle_alpha   90.00
_cell.angle_beta   90.00
_cell.angle_gamma   90.00
#
_symmetry.space_group_name_H-M   'P 1'
#
loop_
_entity.id
_entity.type
_entity.pdbx_description
1 polymer ?
#
loop_
_entity_poly.entity_id
_entity_poly.type
_entity_poly.pdbx_seq_one_letter_code
_entity_poly.pdbx_strand_id
1 'polypeptide(L)'
;MGLPGRFLGFFKPISRFLPEVAPPEKKPSFGAKLAWTAVALVIYLVMCEIPLYGIRRPGRGDPFLYMRVIFASRRGTLMELGIGPIVTAGLVLQLLAASRLIECDFTNPEDRALFTAANKFLSLVLTAVNALAYIIGGFYAGAELD
;
A
#
# COMPACT_ATOMS: atom_id res chain seq x y z
N MET A 1 33.01 -10.49 -11.32
CA MET A 1 31.77 -11.29 -11.40
C MET A 1 31.05 -11.12 -10.06
N GLY A 2 30.43 -9.95 -9.87
CA GLY A 2 29.81 -9.59 -8.59
C GLY A 2 28.41 -10.18 -8.52
N LEU A 3 28.09 -10.85 -7.41
CA LEU A 3 26.80 -11.50 -7.15
C LEU A 3 25.65 -10.48 -7.21
N PRO A 4 24.88 -10.40 -8.31
CA PRO A 4 23.72 -9.54 -8.37
C PRO A 4 22.61 -10.19 -7.52
N GLY A 5 21.95 -9.42 -6.65
CA GLY A 5 20.61 -9.81 -6.17
C GLY A 5 20.47 -10.59 -4.86
N ARG A 6 21.43 -10.58 -3.91
CA ARG A 6 21.27 -11.27 -2.61
C ARG A 6 20.07 -10.77 -1.77
N PHE A 7 19.76 -9.47 -1.81
CA PHE A 7 18.62 -8.91 -1.06
C PHE A 7 17.28 -9.20 -1.76
N LEU A 8 17.21 -9.00 -3.07
CA LEU A 8 15.99 -9.27 -3.85
C LEU A 8 15.68 -10.77 -3.93
N GLY A 9 16.71 -11.62 -3.94
CA GLY A 9 16.58 -13.08 -3.87
C GLY A 9 15.90 -13.58 -2.60
N PHE A 10 15.97 -12.84 -1.49
CA PHE A 10 15.25 -13.16 -0.24
C PHE A 10 13.73 -13.10 -0.43
N PHE A 11 13.24 -12.24 -1.31
CA PHE A 11 11.81 -12.10 -1.61
C PHE A 11 11.30 -13.09 -2.66
N LYS A 12 12.19 -13.84 -3.31
CA LYS A 12 11.84 -14.86 -4.32
C LYS A 12 10.97 -16.02 -3.78
N PRO A 13 11.18 -16.56 -2.56
CA PRO A 13 10.23 -17.51 -1.97
C PRO A 13 8.93 -16.84 -1.51
N ILE A 14 9.01 -15.60 -1.03
CA ILE A 14 7.86 -14.83 -0.51
C ILE A 14 6.92 -14.43 -1.66
N SER A 15 7.45 -14.13 -2.84
CA SER A 15 6.67 -13.72 -4.01
C SER A 15 5.63 -14.76 -4.44
N ARG A 16 5.86 -16.05 -4.12
CA ARG A 16 4.89 -17.13 -4.39
C ARG A 16 3.65 -17.10 -3.49
N PHE A 17 3.76 -16.47 -2.32
CA PHE A 17 2.67 -16.36 -1.34
C PHE A 17 1.95 -15.01 -1.39
N LEU A 18 2.53 -14.03 -2.08
CA LEU A 18 1.89 -12.73 -2.24
C LEU A 18 0.72 -12.85 -3.24
N PRO A 19 -0.47 -12.34 -2.90
CA PRO A 19 -1.57 -12.29 -3.84
C PRO A 19 -1.18 -11.39 -5.02
N GLU A 20 -1.26 -11.93 -6.23
CA GLU A 20 -0.97 -11.22 -7.46
C GLU A 20 -2.14 -11.32 -8.44
N VAL A 21 -2.50 -10.18 -9.03
CA VAL A 21 -3.50 -10.14 -10.09
C VAL A 21 -2.84 -10.61 -11.38
N ALA A 22 -3.40 -11.66 -11.99
CA ALA A 22 -2.90 -12.20 -13.25
C ALA A 22 -2.99 -11.15 -14.37
N PRO A 23 -2.01 -11.12 -15.29
CA PRO A 23 -2.09 -10.26 -16.46
C PRO A 23 -3.30 -10.66 -17.32
N PRO A 24 -3.98 -9.71 -17.99
CA PRO A 24 -5.14 -10.02 -18.82
C PRO A 24 -4.72 -10.86 -20.02
N GLU A 25 -5.48 -11.94 -20.31
CA GLU A 25 -5.21 -12.85 -21.44
C GLU A 25 -5.25 -12.14 -22.79
N LYS A 26 -6.12 -11.14 -22.93
CA LYS A 26 -6.25 -10.31 -24.12
C LYS A 26 -6.13 -8.84 -23.73
N LYS A 27 -5.47 -8.06 -24.59
CA LYS A 27 -5.33 -6.62 -24.39
C LYS A 27 -6.73 -5.98 -24.33
N PRO A 28 -7.12 -5.36 -23.21
CA PRO A 28 -8.44 -4.76 -23.09
C PRO A 28 -8.56 -3.54 -24.00
N SER A 29 -9.74 -3.36 -24.59
CA SER A 29 -10.09 -2.16 -25.35
C SER A 29 -10.07 -0.92 -24.45
N PHE A 30 -9.97 0.28 -25.03
CA PHE A 30 -9.99 1.52 -24.25
C PHE A 30 -11.26 1.64 -23.39
N GLY A 31 -12.42 1.31 -23.95
CA GLY A 31 -13.70 1.31 -23.21
C GLY A 31 -13.69 0.34 -22.03
N ALA A 32 -13.11 -0.87 -22.20
CA ALA A 32 -12.98 -1.82 -21.11
C ALA A 32 -12.04 -1.31 -20.00
N LYS A 33 -10.91 -0.67 -20.35
CA LYS A 33 -10.02 -0.05 -19.36
C LYS A 33 -10.74 1.04 -18.56
N LEU A 34 -11.50 1.89 -19.24
CA LEU A 34 -12.28 2.96 -18.58
C LEU A 34 -13.34 2.38 -17.64
N ALA A 35 -14.04 1.32 -18.06
CA ALA A 35 -15.02 0.63 -17.23
C ALA A 35 -14.37 0.04 -15.96
N TRP A 36 -13.22 -0.64 -16.08
CA TRP A 36 -12.49 -1.19 -14.93
C TRP A 36 -11.99 -0.10 -13.97
N THR A 37 -11.50 1.02 -14.50
CA THR A 37 -11.12 2.18 -13.68
C THR A 37 -12.32 2.75 -12.94
N ALA A 38 -13.48 2.88 -13.60
CA ALA A 38 -14.71 3.38 -12.98
C ALA A 38 -15.18 2.44 -11.86
N VAL A 39 -15.14 1.12 -12.07
CA VAL A 39 -15.46 0.12 -11.04
C VAL A 39 -14.52 0.25 -9.84
N ALA A 40 -13.20 0.31 -10.06
CA ALA A 40 -12.23 0.49 -8.98
C ALA A 40 -12.46 1.80 -8.20
N LEU A 41 -12.79 2.89 -8.90
CA LEU A 41 -13.10 4.18 -8.29
C LEU A 41 -14.36 4.12 -7.43
N VAL A 42 -15.43 3.47 -7.90
CA VAL A 42 -16.67 3.29 -7.12
C VAL A 42 -16.40 2.50 -5.84
N ILE A 43 -15.63 1.41 -5.92
CA ILE A 43 -15.25 0.63 -4.73
C ILE A 43 -14.49 1.50 -3.74
N TYR A 44 -13.50 2.28 -4.22
CA TYR A 44 -12.75 3.22 -3.38
C TYR A 44 -13.66 4.24 -2.68
N LEU A 45 -14.59 4.86 -3.40
CA LEU A 45 -15.52 5.85 -2.85
C LEU A 45 -16.44 5.23 -1.79
N VAL A 46 -16.95 4.02 -2.04
CA VAL A 46 -17.77 3.29 -1.07
C VAL A 46 -16.96 3.00 0.20
N MET A 47 -15.72 2.52 0.07
CA MET A 47 -14.84 2.26 1.22
C MET A 47 -14.53 3.53 2.03
N CYS A 48 -14.45 4.70 1.38
CA CYS A 48 -14.32 6.00 2.05
C CYS A 48 -15.55 6.42 2.86
N GLU A 49 -16.72 5.83 2.64
CA GLU A 49 -17.94 6.15 3.41
C GLU A 49 -18.26 5.09 4.48
N ILE A 50 -17.71 3.88 4.37
CA ILE A 50 -17.95 2.81 5.34
C ILE A 50 -17.10 3.05 6.60
N PRO A 51 -17.72 3.31 7.77
CA PRO A 51 -16.99 3.52 9.00
C PRO A 51 -16.39 2.22 9.53
N LEU A 52 -15.26 2.33 10.23
CA LEU A 52 -14.68 1.21 10.97
C LEU A 52 -15.58 0.82 12.13
N TYR A 53 -15.75 -0.48 12.33
CA TYR A 53 -16.51 -1.02 13.45
C TYR A 53 -15.89 -0.59 14.78
N GLY A 54 -16.73 -0.22 15.74
CA GLY A 54 -16.31 0.19 17.08
C GLY A 54 -15.94 1.67 17.22
N ILE A 55 -15.74 2.43 16.14
CA ILE A 55 -15.35 3.85 16.24
C ILE A 55 -16.60 4.76 16.20
N ARG A 56 -16.98 5.35 17.35
CA ARG A 56 -18.04 6.37 17.41
C ARG A 56 -17.50 7.78 17.16
N ARG A 57 -17.75 8.29 15.95
CA ARG A 57 -17.49 9.65 15.43
C ARG A 57 -16.08 10.20 15.73
N PRO A 58 -15.26 10.49 14.71
CA PRO A 58 -13.93 11.06 14.94
C PRO A 58 -14.04 12.36 15.76
N GLY A 59 -13.39 12.39 16.92
CA GLY A 59 -13.33 13.57 17.78
C GLY A 59 -12.78 14.81 17.06
N ARG A 60 -12.97 15.99 17.67
CA ARG A 60 -12.58 17.28 17.05
C ARG A 60 -11.08 17.35 16.78
N GLY A 61 -10.73 17.61 15.52
CA GLY A 61 -9.35 17.81 15.06
C GLY A 61 -8.70 16.52 14.55
N ASP A 62 -8.19 16.56 13.33
CA ASP A 62 -7.46 15.47 12.70
C ASP A 62 -5.99 15.89 12.51
N PRO A 63 -5.05 15.39 13.34
CA PRO A 63 -3.63 15.74 13.25
C PRO A 63 -3.01 15.43 11.88
N PHE A 64 -3.65 14.54 11.12
CA PHE A 64 -3.17 14.07 9.82
C PHE A 64 -3.85 14.74 8.63
N LEU A 65 -4.61 15.83 8.83
CA LEU A 65 -5.45 16.45 7.78
C LEU A 65 -4.73 16.61 6.43
N TYR A 66 -3.51 17.16 6.42
CA TYR A 66 -2.75 17.33 5.18
C TYR A 66 -2.25 16.00 4.60
N MET A 67 -1.84 15.08 5.46
CA MET A 67 -1.38 13.76 5.07
C MET A 67 -2.49 12.92 4.44
N ARG A 68 -3.75 13.12 4.86
CA ARG A 68 -4.92 12.45 4.28
C ARG A 68 -5.15 12.78 2.82
N VAL A 69 -4.87 14.03 2.42
CA VAL A 69 -4.97 14.46 1.02
C VAL A 69 -3.91 13.74 0.17
N ILE A 70 -2.68 13.64 0.67
CA ILE A 70 -1.57 12.99 -0.04
C ILE A 70 -1.81 11.49 -0.20
N PHE A 71 -2.27 10.83 0.86
CA PHE A 71 -2.47 9.38 0.88
C PHE A 71 -3.87 8.93 0.54
N ALA A 72 -4.73 9.83 0.05
CA ALA A 72 -6.11 9.51 -0.32
C ALA A 72 -6.80 8.70 0.80
N SER A 73 -6.65 9.16 2.04
CA SER A 73 -7.13 8.47 3.23
C SER A 73 -8.26 9.22 3.91
N ARG A 74 -9.11 8.51 4.64
CA ARG A 74 -10.27 9.10 5.32
C ARG A 74 -10.44 8.54 6.72
N ARG A 75 -10.45 9.45 7.70
CA ARG A 75 -10.50 9.13 9.13
C ARG A 75 -11.78 8.37 9.48
N GLY A 76 -11.63 7.33 10.28
CA GLY A 76 -12.68 6.47 10.82
C GLY A 76 -13.29 5.52 9.80
N THR A 77 -12.66 5.28 8.65
CA THR A 77 -13.25 4.50 7.54
C THR A 77 -12.35 3.34 7.12
N LEU A 78 -12.84 2.47 6.24
CA LEU A 78 -12.00 1.41 5.64
C LEU A 78 -10.74 1.97 4.96
N MET A 79 -10.75 3.24 4.56
CA MET A 79 -9.62 3.96 3.96
C MET A 79 -8.80 4.78 4.98
N GLU A 80 -8.76 4.40 6.26
CA GLU A 80 -8.01 5.13 7.30
C GLU A 80 -6.54 5.37 6.94
N LEU A 81 -5.85 4.32 6.47
CA LEU A 81 -4.44 4.38 6.08
C LEU A 81 -4.25 4.82 4.61
N GLY A 82 -5.32 4.78 3.80
CA GLY A 82 -5.29 5.09 2.37
C GLY A 82 -4.22 4.30 1.61
N ILE A 83 -3.54 4.97 0.67
CA ILE A 83 -2.42 4.40 -0.10
C ILE A 83 -1.07 4.54 0.63
N GLY A 84 -1.05 5.11 1.83
CA GLY A 84 0.17 5.48 2.56
C GLY A 84 1.19 4.34 2.65
N PRO A 85 0.82 3.15 3.15
CA PRO A 85 1.76 2.03 3.26
C PRO A 85 2.43 1.64 1.93
N ILE A 86 1.70 1.73 0.81
CA ILE A 86 2.22 1.37 -0.53
C ILE A 86 3.20 2.43 -1.03
N VAL A 87 2.86 3.70 -0.86
CA VAL A 87 3.73 4.82 -1.25
C VAL A 87 4.99 4.85 -0.40
N THR A 88 4.86 4.67 0.92
CA THR A 88 6.01 4.65 1.84
C THR A 88 6.96 3.49 1.55
N ALA A 89 6.45 2.26 1.36
CA ALA A 89 7.28 1.11 1.00
C ALA A 89 8.05 1.38 -0.31
N GLY A 90 7.37 1.94 -1.31
CA GLY A 90 7.98 2.23 -2.61
C GLY A 90 9.08 3.28 -2.51
N LEU A 91 8.84 4.37 -1.80
CA LEU A 91 9.81 5.44 -1.59
C LEU A 91 11.04 4.96 -0.81
N VAL A 92 10.85 4.14 0.23
CA VAL A 92 11.98 3.55 0.99
C VAL A 92 12.83 2.67 0.08
N LEU A 93 12.21 1.76 -0.68
CA LEU A 93 12.94 0.88 -1.60
C LEU A 93 13.63 1.67 -2.72
N GLN A 94 12.98 2.71 -3.26
CA GLN A 94 13.58 3.60 -4.26
C GLN A 94 14.80 4.34 -3.70
N LEU A 95 14.74 4.83 -2.46
CA LEU A 95 15.88 5.49 -1.80
C LEU A 95 17.03 4.51 -1.55
N LEU A 96 16.76 3.27 -1.15
CA LEU A 96 17.78 2.23 -0.98
C LEU A 96 18.45 1.85 -2.30
N ALA A 97 17.69 1.76 -3.38
CA ALA A 97 18.23 1.54 -4.73
C ALA A 97 19.04 2.75 -5.23
N ALA A 98 18.52 3.96 -5.05
CA ALA A 98 19.18 5.20 -5.49
C ALA A 98 20.50 5.48 -4.74
N SER A 99 20.55 5.15 -3.44
CA SER A 99 21.76 5.24 -2.61
C SER A 99 22.77 4.11 -2.87
N ARG A 100 22.48 3.17 -3.77
CA ARG A 100 23.27 1.97 -4.07
C ARG A 100 23.49 1.06 -2.87
N LEU A 101 22.66 1.16 -1.83
CA LEU A 101 22.64 0.21 -0.71
C LEU A 101 22.06 -1.15 -1.17
N ILE A 102 21.20 -1.13 -2.19
CA ILE A 102 20.68 -2.30 -2.88
C ILE A 102 20.97 -2.14 -4.38
N GLU A 103 21.51 -3.18 -5.01
CA GLU A 103 21.62 -3.25 -6.46
C GLU A 103 20.29 -3.71 -7.07
N CYS A 104 19.72 -2.89 -7.95
CA CYS A 104 18.50 -3.20 -8.68
C CYS A 104 18.59 -2.58 -10.08
N ASP A 105 18.63 -3.42 -11.11
CA ASP A 105 18.65 -2.98 -12.50
C ASP A 105 17.22 -2.91 -13.05
N PHE A 106 16.67 -1.70 -13.17
CA PHE A 106 15.33 -1.50 -13.71
C PHE A 106 15.21 -1.80 -15.22
N THR A 107 16.31 -2.04 -15.94
CA THR A 107 16.26 -2.54 -17.32
C THR A 107 15.98 -4.04 -17.35
N ASN A 108 16.44 -4.78 -16.34
CA ASN A 108 16.21 -6.21 -16.19
C ASN A 108 14.74 -6.47 -15.76
N PRO A 109 13.97 -7.29 -16.50
CA PRO A 109 12.61 -7.67 -16.10
C PRO A 109 12.55 -8.47 -14.78
N GLU A 110 13.57 -9.26 -14.44
CA GLU A 110 13.58 -10.04 -13.19
C GLU A 110 13.71 -9.13 -11.97
N ASP A 111 14.64 -8.17 -12.01
CA ASP A 111 14.85 -7.20 -10.92
C ASP A 111 13.62 -6.31 -10.71
N ARG A 112 12.95 -5.90 -11.79
CA ARG A 112 11.66 -5.16 -11.71
C ARG A 112 10.57 -5.98 -11.02
N ALA A 113 10.49 -7.27 -11.34
CA ALA A 113 9.52 -8.17 -10.71
C ALA A 113 9.83 -8.33 -9.21
N LEU A 114 11.11 -8.53 -8.85
CA LEU A 114 11.54 -8.64 -7.46
C LEU A 114 11.33 -7.35 -6.67
N PHE A 115 11.61 -6.18 -7.27
CA PHE A 115 11.33 -4.88 -6.65
C PHE A 115 9.82 -4.71 -6.38
N THR A 116 8.99 -5.10 -7.34
CA THR A 116 7.53 -5.07 -7.20
C THR A 116 7.05 -6.01 -6.09
N ALA A 117 7.60 -7.23 -6.01
CA ALA A 117 7.29 -8.18 -4.95
C ALA A 117 7.73 -7.67 -3.57
N ALA A 118 8.94 -7.12 -3.45
CA ALA A 118 9.43 -6.50 -2.23
C ALA A 118 8.54 -5.33 -1.80
N ASN A 119 8.16 -4.45 -2.73
CA ASN A 119 7.26 -3.34 -2.46
C ASN A 119 5.90 -3.82 -1.92
N LYS A 120 5.28 -4.80 -2.58
CA LYS A 120 4.02 -5.40 -2.13
C LYS A 120 4.14 -5.99 -0.72
N PHE A 121 5.20 -6.77 -0.47
CA PHE A 121 5.43 -7.35 0.84
C PHE A 121 5.61 -6.29 1.94
N LEU A 122 6.50 -5.32 1.72
CA LEU A 122 6.71 -4.24 2.68
C LEU A 122 5.43 -3.43 2.90
N SER A 123 4.63 -3.20 1.85
CA SER A 123 3.35 -2.49 1.96
C SER A 123 2.38 -3.21 2.91
N LEU A 124 2.28 -4.53 2.81
CA LEU A 124 1.43 -5.34 3.70
C LEU A 124 1.94 -5.30 5.14
N VAL A 125 3.25 -5.44 5.34
CA VAL A 125 3.88 -5.33 6.67
C VAL A 125 3.64 -3.96 7.28
N LEU A 126 3.88 -2.87 6.53
CA LEU A 126 3.63 -1.52 6.98
C LEU A 126 2.15 -1.26 7.27
N THR A 127 1.24 -1.85 6.50
CA THR A 127 -0.19 -1.76 6.77
C THR A 127 -0.52 -2.34 8.14
N ALA A 128 -0.01 -3.54 8.45
CA ALA A 128 -0.23 -4.19 9.74
C ALA A 128 0.43 -3.40 10.90
N VAL A 129 1.66 -2.95 10.72
CA VAL A 129 2.40 -2.17 11.73
C VAL A 129 1.72 -0.83 12.00
N ASN A 130 1.33 -0.09 10.96
CA ASN A 130 0.64 1.20 11.12
C ASN A 130 -0.74 1.03 11.76
N ALA A 131 -1.51 0.01 11.36
CA ALA A 131 -2.79 -0.30 11.98
C ALA A 131 -2.63 -0.61 13.47
N LEU A 132 -1.65 -1.44 13.83
CA LEU A 132 -1.36 -1.77 15.23
C LEU A 132 -0.89 -0.54 16.01
N ALA A 133 -0.03 0.29 15.43
CA ALA A 133 0.44 1.53 16.04
C ALA A 133 -0.72 2.51 16.30
N TYR A 134 -1.70 2.60 15.39
CA TYR A 134 -2.88 3.44 15.59
C TYR A 134 -3.76 2.93 16.73
N ILE A 135 -3.90 1.60 16.86
CA ILE A 135 -4.65 0.97 17.96
C ILE A 135 -3.94 1.19 19.30
N ILE A 136 -2.67 0.80 19.42
CA ILE A 136 -1.89 0.90 20.66
C ILE A 136 -1.68 2.37 21.06
N GLY A 137 -1.44 3.24 20.08
CA GLY A 137 -1.27 4.67 20.29
C GLY A 137 -2.54 5.41 20.70
N GLY A 138 -3.67 4.71 20.85
CA GLY A 138 -4.93 5.32 21.28
C GLY A 138 -5.51 6.29 20.26
N PHE A 139 -5.14 6.18 18.97
CA PHE A 139 -5.63 7.08 17.92
C PHE A 139 -7.16 7.06 17.80
N TYR A 140 -7.76 5.93 18.15
CA TYR A 140 -9.20 5.72 18.19
C TYR A 140 -9.80 5.89 19.59
N ALA A 141 -9.01 6.00 20.66
CA ALA A 141 -9.49 6.10 22.04
C ALA A 141 -10.17 7.44 22.38
N GLY A 142 -10.06 8.44 21.51
CA GLY A 142 -10.85 9.68 21.56
C GLY A 142 -12.23 9.59 20.89
N ALA A 143 -12.57 8.44 20.29
CA ALA A 143 -13.95 8.07 20.00
C ALA A 143 -14.44 7.29 21.21
N GLU A 144 -15.52 7.72 21.87
CA GLU A 144 -16.06 7.01 23.05
C GLU A 144 -16.25 5.52 22.72
N LEU A 145 -15.37 4.70 23.29
CA LEU A 145 -15.49 3.25 23.38
C LEU A 145 -16.05 3.00 24.78
N ASP A 146 -17.23 2.38 24.85
CA ASP A 146 -17.72 1.82 26.12
C ASP A 146 -16.74 0.75 26.64
#